data_AF-A0A956ILR1-F1
#
_entry.id   AF-A0A956ILR1-F1
#
_cell.length_a   1.000
_cell.length_b   1.000
_cell.length_c   1.000
_cell.angle_alpha   90.00
_cell.angle_beta   90.00
_cell.angle_gamma   90.00
#
_symmetry.space_group_name_H-M   'P 1'
#
loop_
_entity.id
_entity.type
_entity.pdbx_description
1 polymer ?
#
loop_
_entity_poly.entity_id
_entity_poly.type
_entity_poly.pdbx_seq_one_letter_code
_entity_poly.pdbx_strand_id
1 'polypeptide(L)'
;VSDVLQDLDIICVEFPKFTDGRGYTTGRLLRDRYGYTKELRAVGHVLQDQLFYMARCGYDSFALAPGKNLERALDGFADFSVSYQAAADVRQPIFRRVSR
;
A
#
# COMPACT_ATOMS: atom_id res chain seq x y z
N VAL A 1 11.49 3.03 -19.05
CA VAL A 1 10.84 2.28 -17.94
C VAL A 1 9.47 2.86 -17.62
N SER A 2 9.34 4.17 -17.37
CA SER A 2 8.04 4.80 -17.04
C SER A 2 6.94 4.52 -18.07
N ASP A 3 7.25 4.60 -19.37
CA ASP A 3 6.25 4.43 -20.43
C ASP A 3 5.63 3.02 -20.41
N VAL A 4 6.45 1.98 -20.30
CA VAL A 4 5.99 0.58 -20.25
C VAL A 4 5.13 0.30 -19.02
N LEU A 5 5.38 0.97 -17.90
CA LEU A 5 4.60 0.74 -16.67
C LEU A 5 3.14 1.16 -16.85
N GLN A 6 2.86 2.18 -17.67
CA GLN A 6 1.49 2.67 -17.87
C GLN A 6 0.66 1.74 -18.76
N ASP A 7 1.31 0.91 -19.57
CA ASP A 7 0.66 -0.09 -20.41
C ASP A 7 0.20 -1.33 -19.62
N LEU A 8 0.83 -1.60 -18.46
CA LEU A 8 0.45 -2.73 -17.61
C LEU A 8 -0.88 -2.45 -16.89
N ASP A 9 -1.82 -3.39 -16.93
CA ASP A 9 -3.09 -3.25 -16.22
C ASP A 9 -2.98 -3.50 -14.71
N ILE A 10 -2.03 -4.35 -14.34
CA ILE A 10 -1.76 -4.72 -12.97
C ILE A 10 -0.26 -4.90 -12.74
N ILE A 11 0.21 -4.43 -11.58
CA ILE A 11 1.54 -4.75 -11.06
C ILE A 11 1.35 -5.48 -9.73
N CYS A 12 1.89 -6.70 -9.64
CA CYS A 12 1.93 -7.46 -8.40
C CYS A 12 3.30 -7.31 -7.75
N VAL A 13 3.35 -6.90 -6.48
CA VAL A 13 4.57 -6.86 -5.69
C VAL A 13 4.51 -7.96 -4.64
N GLU A 14 5.50 -8.85 -4.70
CA GLU A 14 5.63 -9.97 -3.78
C GLU A 14 6.26 -9.53 -2.46
N PHE A 15 5.68 -10.00 -1.35
CA PHE A 15 6.20 -9.92 0.00
C PHE A 15 6.62 -11.33 0.44
N PRO A 16 7.90 -11.71 0.30
CA PRO A 16 8.35 -13.09 0.54
C PRO A 16 8.30 -13.52 2.01
N LYS A 17 8.32 -12.56 2.93
CA LYS A 17 8.23 -12.79 4.38
C LYS A 17 7.76 -11.52 5.08
N PHE A 18 7.20 -11.69 6.28
CA PHE A 18 6.70 -10.59 7.11
C PHE A 18 7.73 -9.47 7.36
N THR A 19 9.02 -9.82 7.46
CA THR A 19 10.11 -8.86 7.76
C THR A 19 10.67 -8.14 6.54
N ASP A 20 10.12 -8.36 5.34
CA ASP A 20 10.59 -7.69 4.13
C ASP A 20 9.86 -6.36 3.90
N GLY A 21 10.54 -5.26 4.23
CA GLY A 21 10.01 -3.91 4.04
C GLY A 21 10.14 -3.34 2.63
N ARG A 22 10.84 -4.00 1.71
CA ARG A 22 11.17 -3.42 0.39
C ARG A 22 9.94 -3.14 -0.46
N GLY A 23 8.90 -3.99 -0.34
CA GLY A 23 7.64 -3.81 -1.05
C GLY A 23 6.99 -2.45 -0.77
N TYR A 24 7.04 -1.96 0.47
CA TYR A 24 6.51 -0.63 0.83
C TYR A 24 7.19 0.50 0.06
N THR A 25 8.52 0.43 -0.11
CA THR A 25 9.27 1.39 -0.92
C THR A 25 8.95 1.23 -2.40
N THR A 26 8.82 0.01 -2.90
CA THR A 26 8.42 -0.26 -4.29
C THR A 26 7.06 0.37 -4.60
N GLY A 27 6.05 0.16 -3.75
CA GLY A 27 4.73 0.76 -3.93
C GLY A 27 4.77 2.29 -3.93
N ARG A 28 5.50 2.89 -2.99
CA ARG A 28 5.74 4.34 -2.96
C ARG A 28 6.37 4.85 -4.25
N LEU A 29 7.40 4.19 -4.76
CA LEU A 29 8.08 4.60 -5.99
C LEU A 29 7.16 4.48 -7.20
N LEU A 30 6.38 3.40 -7.29
CA LEU A 30 5.42 3.19 -8.37
C LEU A 30 4.39 4.33 -8.40
N ARG A 31 3.81 4.71 -7.26
CA ARG A 31 2.83 5.80 -7.19
C ARG A 31 3.44 7.19 -7.34
N ASP A 32 4.57 7.46 -6.70
CA ASP A 32 5.10 8.82 -6.55
C ASP A 32 6.06 9.21 -7.66
N ARG A 33 7.00 8.32 -7.97
CA ARG A 33 8.08 8.61 -8.93
C ARG A 33 7.69 8.22 -10.35
N TYR A 34 7.04 7.07 -10.49
CA TYR A 34 6.69 6.52 -11.81
C TYR A 34 5.24 6.82 -12.21
N GLY A 35 4.44 7.39 -11.30
CA GLY A 35 3.07 7.81 -11.60
C GLY A 35 2.15 6.69 -12.05
N TYR A 36 2.40 5.46 -11.62
CA TYR A 36 1.55 4.31 -11.96
C TYR A 36 0.20 4.43 -11.23
N THR A 37 -0.89 4.55 -11.97
CA THR A 37 -2.23 4.83 -11.42
C THR A 37 -3.19 3.63 -11.49
N LYS A 38 -2.83 2.58 -12.23
CA LYS A 38 -3.61 1.35 -12.36
C LYS A 38 -3.43 0.44 -11.14
N GLU A 39 -3.92 -0.80 -11.20
CA GLU A 39 -3.99 -1.69 -10.06
C GLU A 39 -2.60 -2.08 -9.55
N LEU A 40 -2.37 -1.90 -8.24
CA LEU A 40 -1.16 -2.28 -7.55
C LEU A 40 -1.47 -3.29 -6.45
N ARG A 41 -1.13 -4.55 -6.70
CA ARG A 41 -1.48 -5.69 -5.85
C ARG A 41 -0.33 -6.13 -4.94
N ALA A 42 -0.59 -6.23 -3.65
CA ALA A 42 0.31 -6.90 -2.70
C ALA A 42 0.01 -8.40 -2.71
N VAL A 43 1.05 -9.23 -2.88
CA VAL A 43 0.93 -10.70 -2.91
C VAL A 43 1.98 -11.36 -2.00
N GLY A 44 1.77 -12.63 -1.63
CA GLY A 44 2.69 -13.40 -0.77
C GLY A 44 2.28 -13.37 0.70
N HIS A 45 3.20 -13.03 1.60
CA HIS A 45 2.96 -12.94 3.05
C HIS A 45 2.23 -11.64 3.43
N VAL A 46 1.03 -11.42 2.87
CA VAL A 46 0.17 -10.29 3.22
C VAL A 46 -0.68 -10.66 4.44
N LEU A 47 -0.48 -9.92 5.53
CA LEU A 47 -1.20 -10.09 6.80
C LEU A 47 -2.12 -8.91 7.07
N GLN A 48 -3.17 -9.15 7.86
CA GLN A 48 -4.20 -8.16 8.19
C GLN A 48 -3.61 -6.88 8.83
N ASP A 49 -2.70 -7.05 9.79
CA ASP A 49 -2.02 -5.98 10.53
C ASP A 49 -1.12 -5.08 9.66
N GLN A 50 -0.84 -5.51 8.42
CA GLN A 50 -0.03 -4.77 7.46
C GLN A 50 -0.88 -3.99 6.46
N LEU A 51 -2.18 -4.29 6.35
CA LEU A 51 -3.06 -3.75 5.31
C LEU A 51 -3.14 -2.24 5.36
N PHE A 52 -3.28 -1.66 6.55
CA PHE A 52 -3.24 -0.20 6.74
C PHE A 52 -1.99 0.40 6.08
N TYR A 53 -0.80 -0.03 6.48
CA TYR A 53 0.46 0.55 6.01
C TYR A 53 0.70 0.28 4.52
N MET A 54 0.32 -0.90 4.02
CA MET A 54 0.42 -1.21 2.60
C MET A 54 -0.51 -0.29 1.79
N ALA A 55 -1.76 -0.10 2.21
CA ALA A 55 -2.68 0.84 1.56
C ALA A 55 -2.10 2.26 1.51
N ARG A 56 -1.49 2.72 2.61
CA ARG A 56 -0.81 4.02 2.65
C ARG A 56 0.38 4.12 1.69
N CYS A 57 1.06 3.01 1.41
CA CYS A 57 2.09 2.92 0.39
C CYS A 57 1.56 2.89 -1.05
N GLY A 58 0.23 2.83 -1.23
CA GLY A 58 -0.43 2.95 -2.52
C GLY A 58 -0.93 1.63 -3.11
N TYR A 59 -0.88 0.54 -2.34
CA TYR A 59 -1.52 -0.72 -2.73
C TYR A 59 -3.05 -0.58 -2.62
N ASP A 60 -3.76 -1.01 -3.65
CA ASP A 60 -5.24 -0.97 -3.72
C ASP A 60 -5.86 -2.37 -3.81
N SER A 61 -5.02 -3.40 -3.93
CA SER A 61 -5.41 -4.78 -4.16
C SER A 61 -4.53 -5.73 -3.34
N PHE A 62 -5.14 -6.75 -2.72
CA PHE A 62 -4.46 -7.56 -1.70
C PHE A 62 -4.81 -9.04 -1.86
N ALA A 63 -3.79 -9.88 -2.07
CA ALA A 63 -3.91 -11.32 -1.99
C ALA A 63 -3.48 -11.78 -0.59
N LEU A 64 -4.46 -11.95 0.30
CA LEU A 64 -4.22 -12.40 1.68
C LEU A 64 -3.65 -13.82 1.72
N ALA A 65 -2.84 -14.09 2.74
CA ALA A 65 -2.34 -15.43 3.00
C ALA A 65 -3.50 -16.44 3.20
N PRO A 66 -3.33 -17.72 2.82
CA PRO A 66 -4.36 -18.74 3.00
C PRO A 66 -4.86 -18.86 4.44
N GLY A 67 -6.16 -19.12 4.62
CA GLY A 67 -6.79 -19.33 5.93
C GLY A 67 -7.09 -18.05 6.71
N LYS A 68 -6.95 -16.86 6.10
CA LYS A 68 -7.38 -15.59 6.69
C LYS A 68 -8.85 -15.32 6.40
N ASN A 69 -9.56 -14.76 7.37
CA ASN A 69 -10.95 -14.34 7.21
C ASN A 69 -10.97 -12.97 6.49
N LEU A 70 -11.62 -12.91 5.33
CA LEU A 70 -11.68 -11.70 4.50
C LEU A 70 -12.45 -10.57 5.18
N GLU A 71 -13.54 -10.88 5.88
CA GLU A 71 -14.35 -9.85 6.57
C GLU A 71 -13.52 -9.20 7.67
N ARG A 72 -12.80 -9.99 8.47
CA ARG A 72 -11.90 -9.47 9.49
C ARG A 72 -10.73 -8.69 8.89
N ALA A 73 -10.27 -9.05 7.70
CA ALA A 73 -9.19 -8.33 7.04
C ALA A 73 -9.58 -6.87 6.74
N LEU A 74 -10.86 -6.59 6.50
CA LEU A 74 -11.34 -5.21 6.30
C LEU A 74 -11.07 -4.32 7.51
N ASP A 75 -11.13 -4.87 8.72
CA ASP A 75 -10.82 -4.14 9.95
C ASP A 75 -9.37 -3.61 9.94
N GLY A 76 -8.44 -4.32 9.28
CA GLY A 76 -7.03 -3.93 9.20
C GLY A 76 -6.80 -2.61 8.44
N PHE A 77 -7.76 -2.13 7.64
CA PHE A 77 -7.66 -0.79 7.04
C PHE A 77 -8.07 0.33 8.01
N ALA A 78 -8.70 -0.01 9.13
CA ALA A 78 -9.19 0.93 10.14
C ALA A 78 -8.34 0.94 11.42
N ASP A 79 -7.21 0.21 11.46
CA ASP A 79 -6.32 0.11 12.63
C ASP A 79 -5.87 1.49 13.16
N PHE A 80 -5.73 2.48 12.28
CA PHE A 80 -5.39 3.85 12.67
C PHE A 80 -6.29 4.87 11.96
N SER A 81 -6.87 5.78 12.75
CA SER A 81 -7.73 6.85 12.25
C SER A 81 -6.95 8.08 11.77
N VAL A 82 -5.74 8.28 12.29
CA VAL A 82 -4.92 9.47 12.02
C VAL A 82 -3.48 9.05 11.73
N SER A 83 -2.93 9.64 10.67
CA SER A 83 -1.56 9.43 10.24
C SER A 83 -0.75 10.72 10.33
N TYR A 84 0.42 10.63 10.97
CA TYR A 84 1.31 11.77 11.13
C TYR A 84 2.03 12.15 9.81
N GLN A 85 2.63 11.15 9.16
CA GLN A 85 3.45 11.32 7.97
C GLN A 85 2.60 11.40 6.70
N ALA A 86 3.12 12.08 5.67
CA ALA A 86 2.58 12.01 4.33
C ALA A 86 2.84 10.62 3.71
N ALA A 87 1.93 10.17 2.86
CA ALA A 87 2.04 8.93 2.09
C ALA A 87 1.19 9.02 0.81
N ALA A 88 0.74 7.89 0.23
CA ALA A 88 0.14 7.83 -1.12
C ALA A 88 -1.33 8.22 -1.07
N ASP A 89 -1.97 7.75 -0.01
CA ASP A 89 -3.31 8.09 0.45
C ASP A 89 -3.41 9.59 0.79
N VAL A 90 -2.48 10.12 1.59
CA VAL A 90 -2.54 11.49 2.09
C VAL A 90 -1.19 12.18 1.88
N ARG A 91 -1.14 13.06 0.88
CA ARG A 91 0.09 13.76 0.46
C ARG A 91 0.61 14.80 1.44
N GLN A 92 -0.25 15.31 2.33
CA GLN A 92 0.13 16.33 3.30
C GLN A 92 0.27 15.72 4.70
N PRO A 93 1.40 15.92 5.38
CA PRO A 93 1.56 15.44 6.76
C PRO A 93 0.70 16.26 7.72
N ILE A 94 0.39 15.70 8.88
CA ILE A 94 -0.55 16.31 9.83
C ILE A 94 -0.14 17.72 10.28
N PHE A 95 1.15 17.97 10.49
CA PHE A 95 1.66 19.28 10.94
C PHE A 95 1.50 20.40 9.90
N ARG A 96 1.18 20.07 8.64
CA ARG A 96 0.79 21.03 7.60
C ARG A 96 -0.72 21.15 7.41
N ARG A 97 -1.50 20.23 7.99
CA ARG A 97 -2.97 20.18 7.87
C ARG A 97 -3.68 20.91 9.01
N VAL A 98 -3.03 21.02 10.16
CA VAL A 98 -3.59 21.68 11.34
C VAL A 98 -3.19 23.15 11.33
N SER A 99 -4.18 24.03 11.13
CA SER A 99 -4.04 25.46 11.39
C SER A 99 -3.87 25.67 12.90
N ARG A 100 -2.80 26.35 13.31
CA ARG A 100 -2.60 26.77 14.70
C ARG A 100 -3.35 28.05 14.99
#